data_AF-A0A7C3A9V6-F1
#
_entry.id   AF-A0A7C3A9V6-F1
#
_cell.length_a   1.000
_cell.length_b   1.000
_cell.length_c   1.000
_cell.angle_alpha   90.00
_cell.angle_beta   90.00
_cell.angle_gamma   90.00
#
_symmetry.space_group_name_H-M   'P 1'
#
loop_
_entity.id
_entity.type
_entity.pdbx_description
1 polymer ?
#
loop_
_entity_poly.entity_id
_entity_poly.type
_entity_poly.pdbx_seq_one_letter_code
_entity_poly.pdbx_strand_id
1 'polypeptide(L)'
;MDAAWSAPLLVGALEAALERFRPHVPSINALNVFPVPDGDTGTNMLLTLEAAVRAAQGSRAQTAGELLREAARGALMGARGNSGVILYQVFAGLAEGAIGEWTITGAALARGLTAGTRLAYQAVLNPVEGTMLTVLREMGQAATEAAQSDTRIASALLAARQAAIQTVRRTPELLEILRQAGVVDAGGQGLAVIVDALAAFATGSEPVIELPEMPLAAGRIAESMAFLDRLDELPGEEAFGYCTNFVLMGDDIPLDEFRQRIQQLGASAVIVGDRRTLKVHVHTERPGLVLEAALTFG
;
A
#
# COMPACT_ATOMS: atom_id res chain seq x y z
N MET A 1 6.36 24.33 5.80
CA MET A 1 6.24 22.92 5.37
C MET A 1 6.34 21.99 6.58
N ASP A 2 7.21 22.29 7.54
CA ASP A 2 7.44 21.45 8.73
C ASP A 2 6.23 21.34 9.70
N ALA A 3 5.53 22.45 9.99
CA ALA A 3 4.50 22.47 11.04
C ALA A 3 3.19 21.75 10.69
N ALA A 4 2.57 22.08 9.56
CA ALA A 4 1.33 21.47 9.08
C ALA A 4 1.19 21.68 7.57
N TRP A 5 0.40 20.83 6.90
CA TRP A 5 0.17 20.90 5.46
C TRP A 5 -1.26 21.33 5.13
N SER A 6 -1.40 22.45 4.42
CA SER A 6 -2.63 22.83 3.73
C SER A 6 -2.85 21.95 2.49
N ALA A 7 -4.03 22.06 1.86
CA ALA A 7 -4.30 21.34 0.61
C ALA A 7 -3.22 21.57 -0.47
N PRO A 8 -2.78 22.81 -0.79
CA PRO A 8 -1.70 23.02 -1.77
C PRO A 8 -0.37 22.36 -1.39
N LEU A 9 0.03 22.41 -0.11
CA LEU A 9 1.25 21.75 0.35
C LEU A 9 1.15 20.23 0.25
N LEU A 10 -0.04 19.68 0.53
CA LEU A 10 -0.28 18.26 0.42
C LEU A 10 -0.25 17.78 -1.05
N VAL A 11 -0.73 18.57 -2.01
CA VAL A 11 -0.54 18.26 -3.45
C VAL A 11 0.95 18.17 -3.77
N GLY A 12 1.74 19.18 -3.40
CA GLY A 12 3.19 19.18 -3.65
C GLY A 12 3.91 18.03 -2.96
N ALA A 13 3.51 17.66 -1.75
CA ALA A 13 4.07 16.50 -1.03
C ALA A 13 3.76 15.17 -1.75
N LEU A 14 2.53 15.00 -2.25
CA LEU A 14 2.15 13.80 -3.00
C LEU A 14 2.84 13.72 -4.37
N GLU A 15 3.03 14.86 -5.04
CA GLU A 15 3.81 14.95 -6.28
C GLU A 15 5.28 14.57 -6.04
N ALA A 16 5.91 15.12 -5.00
CA ALA A 16 7.28 14.77 -4.63
C ALA A 16 7.42 13.28 -4.30
N ALA A 17 6.44 12.69 -3.60
CA ALA A 17 6.42 11.26 -3.34
C ALA A 17 6.31 10.43 -4.63
N LEU A 18 5.47 10.85 -5.58
CA LEU A 18 5.31 10.16 -6.87
C LEU A 18 6.57 10.25 -7.73
N GLU A 19 7.15 11.43 -7.87
CA GLU A 19 8.40 11.63 -8.61
C GLU A 19 9.53 10.77 -8.03
N ARG A 20 9.60 10.72 -6.69
CA ARG A 20 10.58 9.90 -6.00
C ARG A 20 10.34 8.40 -6.14
N PHE A 21 9.07 7.96 -6.16
CA PHE A 21 8.72 6.55 -6.23
C PHE A 21 9.02 5.92 -7.59
N ARG A 22 8.78 6.65 -8.68
CA ARG A 22 8.95 6.18 -10.08
C ARG A 22 10.26 5.44 -10.36
N PRO A 23 11.45 6.00 -10.08
CA PRO A 23 12.71 5.33 -10.40
C PRO A 23 12.94 4.03 -9.60
N HIS A 24 12.27 3.87 -8.45
CA HIS A 24 12.41 2.70 -7.58
C HIS A 24 11.50 1.53 -7.96
N VAL A 25 10.57 1.71 -8.89
CA VAL A 25 9.60 0.68 -9.29
C VAL A 25 10.26 -0.63 -9.74
N PRO A 26 11.28 -0.64 -10.63
CA PRO A 26 11.93 -1.89 -11.04
C PRO A 26 12.57 -2.63 -9.86
N SER A 27 13.17 -1.89 -8.93
CA SER A 27 13.85 -2.46 -7.77
C SER A 27 12.84 -3.01 -6.75
N ILE A 28 11.70 -2.35 -6.56
CA ILE A 28 10.60 -2.86 -5.74
C ILE A 28 10.00 -4.12 -6.37
N ASN A 29 9.79 -4.13 -7.70
CA ASN A 29 9.31 -5.30 -8.43
C ASN A 29 10.25 -6.50 -8.27
N ALA A 30 11.56 -6.28 -8.28
CA ALA A 30 12.55 -7.34 -8.10
C ALA A 30 12.55 -7.98 -6.69
N LEU A 31 11.94 -7.33 -5.70
CA LEU A 31 11.77 -7.86 -4.34
C LEU A 31 10.50 -8.70 -4.18
N ASN A 32 9.60 -8.70 -5.18
CA ASN A 32 8.27 -9.31 -5.06
C ASN A 32 8.34 -10.83 -5.11
N VAL A 33 8.46 -11.45 -3.93
CA VAL A 33 8.47 -12.91 -3.76
C VAL A 33 7.30 -13.42 -2.90
N PHE A 34 6.48 -12.51 -2.34
CA PHE A 34 5.36 -12.83 -1.47
C PHE A 34 4.24 -11.77 -1.60
N PRO A 35 2.95 -12.15 -1.51
CA PRO A 35 2.43 -13.53 -1.46
C PRO A 35 2.51 -14.23 -2.82
N VAL A 36 2.54 -13.46 -3.91
CA VAL A 36 2.61 -13.98 -5.28
C VAL A 36 3.85 -13.38 -5.96
N PRO A 37 4.79 -14.21 -6.45
CA PRO A 37 6.06 -13.73 -7.02
C PRO A 37 5.92 -13.30 -8.50
N ASP A 38 4.98 -12.39 -8.79
CA ASP A 38 4.65 -11.94 -10.16
C ASP A 38 5.39 -10.68 -10.61
N GLY A 39 6.26 -10.13 -9.75
CA GLY A 39 7.12 -9.00 -10.10
C GLY A 39 6.37 -7.69 -10.36
N ASP A 40 5.15 -7.52 -9.84
CA ASP A 40 4.32 -6.34 -10.15
C ASP A 40 4.10 -5.34 -8.99
N THR A 41 4.59 -5.64 -7.78
CA THR A 41 4.28 -4.87 -6.56
C THR A 41 4.53 -3.37 -6.69
N GLY A 42 5.69 -2.97 -7.21
CA GLY A 42 6.05 -1.58 -7.46
C GLY A 42 5.19 -0.94 -8.55
N THR A 43 4.87 -1.69 -9.62
CA THR A 43 3.96 -1.23 -10.69
C THR A 43 2.56 -0.94 -10.13
N ASN A 44 2.02 -1.86 -9.33
CA ASN A 44 0.71 -1.75 -8.70
C ASN A 44 0.63 -0.56 -7.72
N MET A 45 1.67 -0.35 -6.92
CA MET A 45 1.78 0.82 -6.05
C MET A 45 1.92 2.12 -6.83
N LEU A 46 2.72 2.15 -7.91
CA LEU A 46 2.86 3.34 -8.77
C LEU A 46 1.52 3.76 -9.36
N LEU A 47 0.79 2.84 -9.98
CA LEU A 47 -0.51 3.12 -10.60
C LEU A 47 -1.53 3.66 -9.58
N THR A 48 -1.50 3.13 -8.36
CA THR A 48 -2.35 3.58 -7.25
C THR A 48 -1.97 4.99 -6.81
N LEU A 49 -0.67 5.24 -6.58
CA LEU A 49 -0.15 6.55 -6.16
C LEU A 49 -0.41 7.62 -7.23
N GLU A 50 -0.21 7.30 -8.51
CA GLU A 50 -0.53 8.19 -9.61
C GLU A 50 -2.01 8.56 -9.65
N ALA A 51 -2.91 7.59 -9.43
CA ALA A 51 -4.34 7.85 -9.43
C ALA A 51 -4.74 8.76 -8.25
N ALA A 52 -4.11 8.58 -7.09
CA ALA A 52 -4.29 9.46 -5.93
C ALA A 52 -3.82 10.89 -6.24
N VAL A 53 -2.62 11.04 -6.79
CA VAL A 53 -2.03 12.34 -7.16
C VAL A 53 -2.89 13.06 -8.20
N ARG A 54 -3.30 12.37 -9.27
CA ARG A 54 -4.17 12.95 -10.30
C ARG A 54 -5.50 13.44 -9.72
N ALA A 55 -6.11 12.67 -8.82
CA ALA A 55 -7.35 13.07 -8.16
C ALA A 55 -7.15 14.28 -7.25
N ALA A 56 -6.03 14.35 -6.52
CA ALA A 56 -5.68 15.51 -5.70
C ALA A 56 -5.45 16.77 -6.55
N GLN A 57 -4.68 16.67 -7.64
CA GLN A 57 -4.40 17.77 -8.57
C GLN A 57 -5.67 18.33 -9.22
N GLY A 58 -6.61 17.45 -9.60
CA GLY A 58 -7.88 17.85 -10.21
C GLY A 58 -8.95 18.33 -9.21
N SER A 59 -8.65 18.30 -7.91
CA SER A 59 -9.62 18.60 -6.87
C SER A 59 -9.85 20.11 -6.70
N ARG A 60 -11.08 20.46 -6.28
CA ARG A 60 -11.45 21.81 -5.81
C ARG A 60 -11.61 21.88 -4.28
N ALA A 61 -11.05 20.90 -3.57
CA ALA A 61 -11.07 20.83 -2.12
C ALA A 61 -10.52 22.12 -1.49
N GLN A 62 -11.21 22.62 -0.46
CA GLN A 62 -10.80 23.81 0.27
C GLN A 62 -9.97 23.45 1.51
N THR A 63 -10.19 22.25 2.05
CA THR A 63 -9.50 21.75 3.24
C THR A 63 -8.55 20.61 2.88
N ALA A 64 -7.52 20.39 3.70
CA ALA A 64 -6.62 19.27 3.51
C ALA A 64 -7.34 17.91 3.69
N GLY A 65 -8.33 17.83 4.59
CA GLY A 65 -9.18 16.65 4.75
C GLY A 65 -9.99 16.31 3.50
N GLU A 66 -10.63 17.31 2.89
CA GLU A 66 -11.34 17.13 1.61
C GLU A 66 -10.40 16.66 0.49
N LEU A 67 -9.18 17.21 0.44
CA LEU A 67 -8.19 16.81 -0.56
C LEU A 67 -7.77 15.34 -0.38
N LEU A 68 -7.49 14.91 0.87
CA LEU A 68 -7.17 13.51 1.17
C LEU A 68 -8.31 12.56 0.81
N ARG A 69 -9.56 12.99 0.98
CA ARG A 69 -10.73 12.21 0.56
C ARG A 69 -10.78 12.04 -0.96
N GLU A 70 -10.51 13.09 -1.74
CA GLU A 70 -10.41 12.96 -3.20
C GLU A 70 -9.22 12.09 -3.62
N ALA A 71 -8.06 12.25 -2.98
CA ALA A 71 -6.90 11.41 -3.21
C ALA A 71 -7.20 9.92 -2.91
N ALA A 72 -7.87 9.62 -1.80
CA ALA A 72 -8.30 8.27 -1.44
C ALA A 72 -9.29 7.68 -2.45
N ARG A 73 -10.22 8.50 -2.98
CA ARG A 73 -11.13 8.07 -4.06
C ARG A 73 -10.37 7.76 -5.34
N GLY A 74 -9.38 8.58 -5.70
CA GLY A 74 -8.49 8.32 -6.83
C GLY A 74 -7.70 7.02 -6.65
N ALA A 75 -7.10 6.84 -5.48
CA ALA A 75 -6.37 5.63 -5.11
C ALA A 75 -7.26 4.38 -5.20
N LEU A 76 -8.51 4.42 -4.69
CA LEU A 76 -9.46 3.30 -4.79
C LEU A 76 -9.70 2.88 -6.25
N MET A 77 -9.95 3.86 -7.12
CA MET A 77 -10.23 3.60 -8.53
C MET A 77 -9.01 3.08 -9.27
N GLY A 78 -7.83 3.62 -8.94
CA GLY A 78 -6.54 3.22 -9.52
C GLY A 78 -5.92 1.95 -8.94
N ALA A 79 -6.40 1.49 -7.78
CA ALA A 79 -5.82 0.37 -7.07
C ALA A 79 -5.84 -0.90 -7.93
N ARG A 80 -4.70 -1.60 -7.94
CA ARG A 80 -4.46 -2.89 -8.59
C ARG A 80 -3.56 -3.72 -7.70
N GLY A 81 -3.72 -5.04 -7.71
CA GLY A 81 -2.90 -5.90 -6.85
C GLY A 81 -3.18 -5.74 -5.37
N ASN A 82 -2.62 -6.66 -4.58
CA ASN A 82 -2.65 -6.55 -3.12
C ASN A 82 -1.93 -5.28 -2.63
N SER A 83 -0.75 -4.99 -3.20
CA SER A 83 0.06 -3.84 -2.78
C SER A 83 -0.63 -2.50 -3.09
N GLY A 84 -1.28 -2.36 -4.24
CA GLY A 84 -2.03 -1.16 -4.59
C GLY A 84 -3.30 -1.01 -3.74
N VAL A 85 -4.00 -2.11 -3.46
CA VAL A 85 -5.18 -2.07 -2.59
C VAL A 85 -4.81 -1.74 -1.13
N ILE A 86 -3.70 -2.27 -0.60
CA ILE A 86 -3.18 -1.89 0.72
C ILE A 86 -2.72 -0.42 0.73
N LEU A 87 -2.04 0.06 -0.32
CA LEU A 87 -1.66 1.47 -0.43
C LEU A 87 -2.90 2.39 -0.45
N TYR A 88 -3.98 1.98 -1.13
CA TYR A 88 -5.25 2.69 -1.04
C TYR A 88 -5.76 2.78 0.41
N GLN A 89 -5.62 1.73 1.23
CA GLN A 89 -6.04 1.80 2.63
C GLN A 89 -5.26 2.83 3.44
N VAL A 90 -4.00 3.10 3.08
CA VAL A 90 -3.24 4.22 3.67
C VAL A 90 -3.94 5.55 3.36
N PHE A 91 -4.31 5.80 2.09
CA PHE A 91 -5.04 7.01 1.72
C PHE A 91 -6.42 7.10 2.38
N ALA A 92 -7.17 5.99 2.43
CA ALA A 92 -8.47 5.94 3.10
C ALA A 92 -8.35 6.26 4.59
N GLY A 93 -7.32 5.71 5.26
CA GLY A 93 -6.99 6.03 6.63
C GLY A 93 -6.62 7.49 6.83
N LEU A 94 -5.75 8.04 5.98
CA LEU A 94 -5.39 9.46 6.01
C LEU A 94 -6.62 10.37 5.86
N ALA A 95 -7.53 10.04 4.95
CA ALA A 95 -8.79 10.77 4.78
C ALA A 95 -9.68 10.69 6.03
N GLU A 96 -9.79 9.50 6.65
CA GLU A 96 -10.54 9.30 7.91
C GLU A 96 -9.94 10.13 9.07
N GLY A 97 -8.61 10.11 9.22
CA GLY A 97 -7.91 10.85 10.27
C GLY A 97 -7.95 12.38 10.11
N ALA A 98 -8.33 12.85 8.93
CA ALA A 98 -8.34 14.26 8.53
C ALA A 98 -9.75 14.85 8.35
N ILE A 99 -10.82 14.16 8.75
CA ILE A 99 -12.19 14.67 8.63
C ILE A 99 -12.32 16.03 9.33
N GLY A 100 -12.70 17.06 8.57
CA GLY A 100 -12.86 18.43 9.08
C GLY A 100 -11.56 19.23 9.26
N GLU A 101 -10.41 18.65 8.94
CA GLU A 101 -9.10 19.30 9.12
C GLU A 101 -8.77 20.25 7.95
N TRP A 102 -8.60 21.53 8.24
CA TRP A 102 -8.11 22.52 7.27
C TRP A 102 -6.65 22.26 6.86
N THR A 103 -5.85 21.75 7.80
CA THR A 103 -4.43 21.42 7.62
C THR A 103 -4.10 20.11 8.31
N ILE A 104 -3.18 19.33 7.74
CA ILE A 104 -2.69 18.10 8.36
C ILE A 104 -1.53 18.42 9.30
N THR A 105 -1.73 18.15 10.58
CA THR A 105 -0.70 18.21 11.64
C THR A 105 -0.10 16.82 11.86
N GLY A 106 0.93 16.71 12.72
CA GLY A 106 1.46 15.41 13.14
C GLY A 106 0.39 14.50 13.76
N ALA A 107 -0.54 15.08 14.54
CA ALA A 107 -1.65 14.34 15.13
C ALA A 107 -2.64 13.81 14.08
N ALA A 108 -3.00 14.63 13.08
CA ALA A 108 -3.88 14.18 11.99
C ALA A 108 -3.22 13.08 11.14
N LEU A 109 -1.92 13.19 10.85
CA LEU A 109 -1.16 12.15 10.19
C LEU A 109 -1.13 10.85 11.00
N ALA A 110 -0.84 10.92 12.30
CA ALA A 110 -0.79 9.75 13.18
C ALA A 110 -2.14 9.02 13.27
N ARG A 111 -3.24 9.77 13.42
CA ARG A 111 -4.60 9.21 13.35
C ARG A 111 -4.84 8.53 12.01
N GLY A 112 -4.42 9.18 10.93
CA GLY A 112 -4.61 8.66 9.58
C GLY A 112 -3.84 7.36 9.30
N LEU A 113 -2.57 7.27 9.72
CA LEU A 113 -1.77 6.05 9.62
C LEU A 113 -2.33 4.92 10.51
N THR A 114 -2.83 5.25 11.70
CA THR A 114 -3.50 4.29 12.58
C THR A 114 -4.78 3.75 11.96
N ALA A 115 -5.61 4.62 11.40
CA ALA A 115 -6.82 4.23 10.67
C ALA A 115 -6.47 3.38 9.43
N GLY A 116 -5.45 3.78 8.67
CA GLY A 116 -5.00 3.05 7.48
C GLY A 116 -4.47 1.67 7.82
N THR A 117 -3.77 1.53 8.95
CA THR A 117 -3.37 0.22 9.50
C THR A 117 -4.59 -0.64 9.77
N ARG A 118 -5.55 -0.15 10.54
CA ARG A 118 -6.79 -0.89 10.86
C ARG A 118 -7.50 -1.35 9.59
N LEU A 119 -7.67 -0.45 8.62
CA LEU A 119 -8.34 -0.73 7.35
C LEU A 119 -7.58 -1.75 6.50
N ALA A 120 -6.25 -1.66 6.44
CA ALA A 120 -5.41 -2.61 5.72
C ALA A 120 -5.51 -4.04 6.28
N TYR A 121 -5.46 -4.21 7.61
CA TYR A 121 -5.63 -5.53 8.22
C TYR A 121 -7.04 -6.10 8.02
N GLN A 122 -8.07 -5.24 7.92
CA GLN A 122 -9.45 -5.67 7.62
C GLN A 122 -9.68 -6.02 6.13
N ALA A 123 -8.87 -5.44 5.24
CA ALA A 123 -8.97 -5.63 3.79
C ALA A 123 -8.38 -6.95 3.30
N VAL A 124 -7.32 -7.42 3.96
CA VAL A 124 -6.59 -8.63 3.61
C VAL A 124 -7.22 -9.81 4.34
N LEU A 125 -7.65 -10.84 3.60
CA LEU A 125 -8.35 -11.99 4.21
C LEU A 125 -7.48 -12.76 5.21
N ASN A 126 -6.18 -12.90 4.91
CA ASN A 126 -5.20 -13.57 5.76
C ASN A 126 -3.99 -12.63 5.96
N PRO A 127 -4.05 -11.69 6.93
CA PRO A 127 -2.96 -10.76 7.17
C PRO A 127 -1.74 -11.48 7.76
N VAL A 128 -0.55 -11.17 7.26
CA VAL A 128 0.72 -11.81 7.65
C VAL A 128 1.73 -10.77 8.12
N GLU A 129 2.39 -11.03 9.25
CA GLU A 129 3.49 -10.21 9.76
C GLU A 129 4.78 -10.41 8.93
N GLY A 130 5.65 -9.41 8.94
CA GLY A 130 6.80 -9.35 8.03
C GLY A 130 6.45 -8.86 6.63
N THR A 131 5.25 -8.27 6.45
CA THR A 131 4.79 -7.71 5.18
C THR A 131 4.61 -6.18 5.27
N MET A 132 4.15 -5.57 4.18
CA MET A 132 3.69 -4.18 4.10
C MET A 132 2.75 -3.78 5.25
N LEU A 133 1.96 -4.72 5.78
CA LEU A 133 1.08 -4.50 6.92
C LEU A 133 1.84 -4.21 8.21
N THR A 134 2.97 -4.89 8.44
CA THR A 134 3.84 -4.68 9.60
C THR A 134 4.51 -3.31 9.52
N VAL A 135 5.01 -2.95 8.33
CA VAL A 135 5.63 -1.64 8.08
C VAL A 135 4.64 -0.51 8.31
N LEU A 136 3.42 -0.61 7.77
CA LEU A 136 2.36 0.38 7.98
C LEU A 136 1.99 0.53 9.47
N ARG A 137 1.86 -0.58 10.20
CA ARG A 137 1.56 -0.55 11.64
C ARG A 137 2.65 0.16 12.44
N GLU A 138 3.91 -0.23 12.25
CA GLU A 138 5.04 0.34 13.00
C GLU A 138 5.28 1.82 12.63
N MET A 139 5.02 2.21 11.37
CA MET A 139 4.96 3.63 10.97
C MET A 139 3.91 4.41 11.75
N GLY A 140 2.68 3.88 11.85
CA GLY A 140 1.58 4.53 12.57
C GLY A 140 1.84 4.66 14.07
N GLN A 141 2.44 3.64 14.68
CA GLN A 141 2.85 3.65 16.09
C GLN A 141 3.90 4.75 16.34
N ALA A 142 4.98 4.77 15.55
CA ALA A 142 6.04 5.77 15.69
C ALA A 142 5.54 7.20 15.44
N ALA A 143 4.68 7.40 14.44
CA ALA A 143 4.03 8.69 14.19
C ALA A 143 3.17 9.15 15.38
N THR A 144 2.44 8.22 16.00
CA THR A 144 1.59 8.50 17.17
C THR A 144 2.42 8.92 18.37
N GLU A 145 3.51 8.21 18.67
CA GLU A 145 4.43 8.55 19.76
C GLU A 145 5.08 9.92 19.53
N ALA A 146 5.56 10.19 18.31
CA ALA A 146 6.15 11.48 17.97
C ALA A 146 5.14 12.64 18.09
N ALA A 147 3.90 12.43 17.64
CA ALA A 147 2.84 13.43 17.69
C ALA A 147 2.40 13.82 19.12
N GLN A 148 2.68 12.98 20.13
CA GLN A 148 2.44 13.32 21.54
C GLN A 148 3.43 14.36 22.06
N SER A 149 4.65 14.37 21.53
CA SER A 149 5.74 15.24 21.99
C SER A 149 5.90 16.48 21.13
N ASP A 150 5.54 16.39 19.84
CA ASP A 150 5.69 17.49 18.88
C ASP A 150 4.55 17.46 17.86
N THR A 151 3.80 18.55 17.76
CA THR A 151 2.63 18.66 16.89
C THR A 151 2.96 18.81 15.41
N ARG A 152 4.24 19.07 15.06
CA ARG A 152 4.68 19.31 13.68
C ARG A 152 4.53 18.05 12.84
N ILE A 153 4.02 18.20 11.61
CA ILE A 153 3.89 17.08 10.69
C ILE A 153 5.24 16.46 10.33
N ALA A 154 6.33 17.24 10.23
CA ALA A 154 7.64 16.66 9.94
C ALA A 154 8.13 15.75 11.07
N SER A 155 7.83 16.05 12.33
CA SER A 155 8.20 15.18 13.46
C SER A 155 7.59 13.78 13.30
N ALA A 156 6.28 13.73 13.03
CA ALA A 156 5.57 12.48 12.81
C ALA A 156 6.05 11.74 11.53
N LEU A 157 6.34 12.46 10.44
CA LEU A 157 6.88 11.87 9.21
C LEU A 157 8.30 11.32 9.38
N LEU A 158 9.17 12.02 10.11
CA LEU A 158 10.54 11.55 10.39
C LEU A 158 10.52 10.29 11.25
N ALA A 159 9.65 10.23 12.26
CA ALA A 159 9.47 9.05 13.08
C ALA A 159 8.91 7.87 12.26
N ALA A 160 7.87 8.11 11.45
CA ALA A 160 7.31 7.10 10.56
C ALA A 160 8.35 6.59 9.54
N ARG A 161 9.16 7.48 8.95
CA ARG A 161 10.26 7.13 8.05
C ARG A 161 11.28 6.23 8.73
N GLN A 162 11.73 6.61 9.92
CA GLN A 162 12.71 5.81 10.66
C GLN A 162 12.15 4.42 10.97
N ALA A 163 10.90 4.35 11.44
CA ALA A 163 10.23 3.08 11.68
C ALA A 163 10.15 2.25 10.39
N ALA A 164 9.66 2.83 9.29
CA ALA A 164 9.56 2.12 8.01
C ALA A 164 10.88 1.49 7.56
N ILE A 165 11.97 2.26 7.59
CA ILE A 165 13.31 1.78 7.21
C ILE A 165 13.76 0.63 8.11
N GLN A 166 13.55 0.75 9.43
CA GLN A 166 13.93 -0.28 10.38
C GLN A 166 13.08 -1.54 10.23
N THR A 167 11.76 -1.41 10.11
CA THR A 167 10.84 -2.53 9.96
C THR A 167 11.10 -3.30 8.67
N VAL A 168 11.31 -2.59 7.54
CA VAL A 168 11.65 -3.23 6.25
C VAL A 168 12.88 -4.12 6.39
N ARG A 169 13.94 -3.64 7.05
CA ARG A 169 15.15 -4.45 7.29
C ARG A 169 14.89 -5.71 8.12
N ARG A 170 13.92 -5.66 9.04
CA ARG A 170 13.53 -6.80 9.88
C ARG A 170 12.51 -7.73 9.24
N THR A 171 11.91 -7.38 8.09
CA THR A 171 10.92 -8.26 7.44
C THR A 171 11.41 -9.70 7.19
N PRO A 172 12.70 -9.96 6.85
CA PRO A 172 13.20 -11.34 6.72
C PRO A 172 13.32 -12.08 8.06
N GLU A 173 13.38 -11.37 9.20
CA GLU A 173 13.36 -11.99 10.53
C GLU A 173 11.94 -12.41 10.93
N LEU A 174 10.93 -11.78 10.32
CA LEU A 174 9.51 -11.97 10.65
C LEU A 174 8.81 -12.95 9.71
N LEU A 175 9.29 -13.07 8.47
CA LEU A 175 8.66 -13.89 7.44
C LEU A 175 9.70 -14.76 6.73
N GLU A 176 9.60 -16.06 6.94
CA GLU A 176 10.57 -17.08 6.53
C GLU A 176 10.84 -17.08 5.01
N ILE A 177 9.81 -16.91 4.17
CA ILE A 177 9.98 -16.87 2.71
C ILE A 177 10.87 -15.71 2.26
N LEU A 178 10.78 -14.55 2.93
CA LEU A 178 11.66 -13.40 2.66
C LEU A 178 13.11 -13.72 3.06
N ARG A 179 13.28 -14.40 4.21
CA ARG A 179 14.59 -14.88 4.69
C ARG A 179 15.26 -15.83 3.69
N GLN A 180 14.49 -16.80 3.19
CA GLN A 180 14.98 -17.81 2.24
C GLN A 180 15.32 -17.19 0.89
N ALA A 181 14.52 -16.23 0.43
CA ALA A 181 14.77 -15.46 -0.78
C ALA A 181 15.92 -14.45 -0.62
N GLY A 182 16.32 -14.11 0.61
CA GLY A 182 17.34 -13.11 0.89
C GLY A 182 16.91 -11.68 0.53
N VAL A 183 15.61 -11.41 0.52
CA VAL A 183 15.02 -10.11 0.16
C VAL A 183 14.15 -9.57 1.30
N VAL A 184 13.88 -8.27 1.29
CA VAL A 184 12.90 -7.64 2.19
C VAL A 184 11.52 -7.61 1.53
N ASP A 185 10.47 -7.30 2.29
CA ASP A 185 9.12 -7.15 1.74
C ASP A 185 9.03 -6.00 0.73
N ALA A 186 8.54 -6.31 -0.48
CA ALA A 186 8.44 -5.35 -1.57
C ALA A 186 7.46 -4.20 -1.27
N GLY A 187 6.28 -4.50 -0.72
CA GLY A 187 5.27 -3.49 -0.42
C GLY A 187 5.72 -2.55 0.71
N GLY A 188 6.36 -3.11 1.73
CA GLY A 188 6.99 -2.40 2.84
C GLY A 188 8.11 -1.49 2.35
N GLN A 189 8.98 -1.98 1.45
CA GLN A 189 10.00 -1.15 0.80
C GLN A 189 9.37 0.01 0.01
N GLY A 190 8.25 -0.24 -0.67
CA GLY A 190 7.49 0.79 -1.35
C GLY A 190 6.93 1.86 -0.40
N LEU A 191 6.35 1.47 0.74
CA LEU A 191 5.89 2.42 1.77
C LEU A 191 7.04 3.23 2.34
N ALA A 192 8.19 2.61 2.58
CA ALA A 192 9.39 3.29 3.07
C ALA A 192 9.84 4.39 2.10
N VAL A 193 9.86 4.13 0.79
CA VAL A 193 10.18 5.14 -0.24
C VAL A 193 9.19 6.31 -0.21
N ILE A 194 7.89 6.02 -0.09
CA ILE A 194 6.84 7.06 -0.05
C ILE A 194 7.02 7.95 1.19
N VAL A 195 7.13 7.37 2.39
CA VAL A 195 7.25 8.16 3.62
C VAL A 195 8.60 8.89 3.71
N ASP A 196 9.67 8.33 3.15
CA ASP A 196 10.97 8.99 3.03
C ASP A 196 10.88 10.28 2.20
N ALA A 197 10.19 10.22 1.05
CA ALA A 197 9.93 11.38 0.21
C ALA A 197 9.06 12.44 0.90
N LEU A 198 8.00 12.01 1.60
CA LEU A 198 7.13 12.92 2.36
C LEU A 198 7.88 13.61 3.50
N ALA A 199 8.72 12.87 4.24
CA ALA A 199 9.55 13.42 5.29
C ALA A 199 10.58 14.43 4.73
N ALA A 200 11.25 14.08 3.64
CA ALA A 200 12.18 14.96 2.92
C ALA A 200 11.52 16.27 2.47
N PHE A 201 10.30 16.19 1.92
CA PHE A 201 9.50 17.36 1.56
C PHE A 201 9.15 18.22 2.78
N ALA A 202 8.78 17.59 3.91
CA ALA A 202 8.41 18.30 5.14
C ALA A 202 9.59 19.13 5.71
N THR A 203 10.79 18.56 5.65
CA THR A 203 12.02 19.14 6.20
C THR A 203 12.80 19.99 5.19
N GLY A 204 12.48 19.91 3.90
CA GLY A 204 13.30 20.51 2.84
C GLY A 204 14.67 19.85 2.69
N SER A 205 14.79 18.58 3.07
CA SER A 205 16.00 17.77 2.91
C SER A 205 15.88 16.82 1.72
N GLU A 206 16.97 16.12 1.39
CA GLU A 206 16.92 15.02 0.43
C GLU A 206 16.33 13.73 1.06
N PRO A 207 15.65 12.89 0.26
CA PRO A 207 15.37 11.50 0.62
C PRO A 207 16.65 10.73 0.95
N VAL A 208 16.58 9.67 1.77
CA VAL A 208 17.77 8.86 2.13
C VAL A 208 17.72 7.43 1.61
N ILE A 209 16.57 6.97 1.10
CA ILE A 209 16.44 5.63 0.54
C ILE A 209 16.79 5.69 -0.94
N GLU A 210 17.98 5.25 -1.30
CA GLU A 210 18.38 4.99 -2.69
C GLU A 210 18.38 3.49 -2.94
N LEU A 211 17.44 2.99 -3.74
CA LEU A 211 17.53 1.63 -4.27
C LEU A 211 18.37 1.66 -5.54
N PRO A 212 19.16 0.61 -5.81
CA PRO A 212 19.92 0.54 -7.05
C PRO A 212 18.96 0.62 -8.23
N GLU A 213 19.23 1.49 -9.20
CA GLU A 213 18.55 1.45 -10.49
C GLU A 213 18.82 0.07 -11.10
N MET A 214 17.77 -0.74 -11.19
CA MET A 214 17.85 -2.00 -11.90
C MET A 214 17.65 -1.70 -13.39
N PRO A 215 18.69 -1.78 -14.24
CA PRO A 215 18.43 -1.84 -15.68
C PRO A 215 17.49 -3.02 -15.93
N LEU A 216 16.54 -2.85 -16.87
CA LEU A 216 15.71 -3.94 -17.41
C LEU A 216 16.62 -4.97 -18.11
N ALA A 217 17.39 -5.73 -17.35
CA ALA A 217 18.36 -6.69 -17.87
C ALA A 217 18.61 -7.78 -16.83
N ALA A 218 17.87 -8.88 -17.00
CA ALA A 218 18.19 -10.32 -16.86
C ALA A 218 19.19 -10.88 -15.80
N GLY A 219 20.07 -10.10 -15.18
CA GLY A 219 21.22 -10.61 -14.42
C GLY A 219 20.90 -11.18 -13.04
N ARG A 220 19.93 -10.61 -12.31
CA ARG A 220 19.43 -11.18 -11.04
C ARG A 220 18.19 -12.05 -11.20
N ILE A 221 17.60 -12.02 -12.39
CA ILE A 221 16.51 -12.92 -12.74
C ILE A 221 17.00 -14.37 -12.68
N ALA A 222 18.27 -14.68 -13.01
CA ALA A 222 18.80 -16.04 -12.92
C ALA A 222 18.89 -16.60 -11.49
N GLU A 223 19.29 -15.79 -10.49
CA GLU A 223 19.35 -16.23 -9.08
C GLU A 223 17.95 -16.26 -8.43
N SER A 224 17.08 -15.31 -8.79
CA SER A 224 15.68 -15.29 -8.36
C SER A 224 14.88 -16.42 -9.04
N MET A 225 15.12 -16.73 -10.31
CA MET A 225 14.56 -17.90 -11.01
C MET A 225 15.07 -19.20 -10.42
N ALA A 226 16.35 -19.30 -10.02
CA ALA A 226 16.85 -20.46 -9.29
C ALA A 226 16.25 -20.60 -7.87
N PHE A 227 15.69 -19.52 -7.30
CA PHE A 227 14.86 -19.59 -6.10
C PHE A 227 13.41 -19.98 -6.43
N LEU A 228 12.81 -19.44 -7.50
CA LEU A 228 11.49 -19.84 -8.00
C LEU A 228 11.45 -21.33 -8.38
N ASP A 229 12.49 -21.85 -9.04
CA ASP A 229 12.66 -23.28 -9.38
C ASP A 229 12.77 -24.17 -8.11
N ARG A 230 13.05 -23.59 -6.94
CA ARG A 230 13.10 -24.28 -5.64
C ARG A 230 11.85 -24.04 -4.78
N LEU A 231 10.96 -23.11 -5.18
CA LEU A 231 9.64 -22.95 -4.54
C LEU A 231 8.74 -24.15 -4.87
N ASP A 232 8.88 -24.74 -6.06
CA ASP A 232 8.24 -26.00 -6.50
C ASP A 232 8.47 -27.18 -5.54
N GLU A 233 9.51 -27.11 -4.69
CA GLU A 233 9.87 -28.15 -3.72
C GLU A 233 9.32 -27.88 -2.29
N LEU A 234 8.71 -26.71 -2.04
CA LEU A 234 8.11 -26.37 -0.76
C LEU A 234 6.64 -26.83 -0.68
N PRO A 235 6.22 -27.52 0.39
CA PRO A 235 4.84 -27.98 0.52
C PRO A 235 3.90 -26.78 0.74
N GLY A 236 3.13 -26.42 -0.29
CA GLY A 236 2.13 -25.34 -0.21
C GLY A 236 1.70 -24.72 -1.54
N GLU A 237 2.16 -25.23 -2.68
CA GLU A 237 1.86 -24.65 -3.98
C GLU A 237 0.42 -24.88 -4.44
N GLU A 238 -0.45 -23.93 -4.10
CA GLU A 238 -1.53 -23.60 -5.01
C GLU A 238 -0.93 -22.74 -6.13
N ALA A 239 -0.95 -23.24 -7.37
CA ALA A 239 -0.77 -22.38 -8.51
C ALA A 239 -1.76 -21.20 -8.39
N PHE A 240 -1.22 -19.97 -8.29
CA PHE A 240 -2.02 -18.78 -8.05
C PHE A 240 -2.89 -18.38 -9.26
N GLY A 241 -2.78 -19.10 -10.39
CA GLY A 241 -3.58 -18.93 -11.59
C GLY A 241 -3.64 -17.49 -12.11
N TYR A 242 -4.85 -17.05 -12.42
CA TYR A 242 -5.14 -15.73 -12.97
C TYR A 242 -5.32 -14.68 -11.86
N CYS A 243 -4.63 -13.55 -12.03
CA CYS A 243 -4.87 -12.32 -11.28
C CYS A 243 -6.18 -11.65 -11.76
N THR A 244 -7.24 -11.74 -10.95
CA THR A 244 -8.58 -11.23 -11.29
C THR A 244 -8.89 -9.98 -10.50
N ASN A 245 -9.08 -8.85 -11.20
CA ASN A 245 -9.35 -7.55 -10.60
C ASN A 245 -10.67 -6.98 -11.15
N PHE A 246 -11.59 -6.59 -10.27
CA PHE A 246 -12.85 -5.96 -10.69
C PHE A 246 -13.41 -5.01 -9.63
N VAL A 247 -14.36 -4.17 -10.06
CA VAL A 247 -15.20 -3.35 -9.19
C VAL A 247 -16.62 -3.89 -9.28
N LEU A 248 -17.19 -4.25 -8.13
CA LEU A 248 -18.60 -4.60 -7.97
C LEU A 248 -19.37 -3.38 -7.48
N MET A 249 -20.48 -3.05 -8.13
CA MET A 249 -21.38 -1.99 -7.68
C MET A 249 -22.75 -2.61 -7.41
N GLY A 250 -23.35 -2.26 -6.28
CA GLY A 250 -24.64 -2.81 -5.87
C GLY A 250 -25.30 -1.93 -4.82
N ASP A 251 -26.45 -2.38 -4.33
CA ASP A 251 -27.13 -1.76 -3.20
C ASP A 251 -27.11 -2.72 -2.00
N ASP A 252 -26.55 -2.25 -0.89
CA ASP A 252 -26.53 -2.92 0.42
C ASP A 252 -25.72 -4.24 0.52
N ILE A 253 -24.63 -4.36 -0.24
CA ILE A 253 -23.78 -5.56 -0.35
C ILE A 253 -23.38 -6.11 1.04
N PRO A 254 -23.69 -7.39 1.35
CA PRO A 254 -23.29 -8.03 2.62
C PRO A 254 -21.79 -8.40 2.58
N LEU A 255 -20.95 -7.46 3.05
CA LEU A 255 -19.48 -7.55 3.01
C LEU A 255 -18.91 -8.86 3.54
N ASP A 256 -19.38 -9.34 4.69
CA ASP A 256 -18.80 -10.51 5.34
C ASP A 256 -19.14 -11.80 4.59
N GLU A 257 -20.37 -11.92 4.07
CA GLU A 257 -20.78 -13.04 3.23
C GLU A 257 -20.03 -13.02 1.90
N PHE A 258 -19.89 -11.84 1.29
CA PHE A 258 -19.11 -11.66 0.07
C PHE A 258 -17.66 -12.12 0.26
N ARG A 259 -17.00 -11.69 1.34
CA ARG A 259 -15.63 -12.08 1.66
C ARG A 259 -15.49 -13.60 1.83
N GLN A 260 -16.38 -14.22 2.61
CA GLN A 260 -16.39 -15.67 2.78
C GLN A 260 -16.56 -16.41 1.46
N ARG A 261 -17.42 -15.90 0.57
CA ARG A 261 -17.66 -16.51 -0.74
C ARG A 261 -16.43 -16.43 -1.64
N ILE A 262 -15.78 -15.27 -1.73
CA ILE A 262 -14.58 -15.09 -2.56
C ILE A 262 -13.40 -15.88 -2.01
N GLN A 263 -13.27 -15.98 -0.68
CA GLN A 263 -12.21 -16.77 -0.03
C GLN A 263 -12.24 -18.26 -0.41
N GLN A 264 -13.41 -18.81 -0.74
CA GLN A 264 -13.56 -20.21 -1.18
C GLN A 264 -13.18 -20.42 -2.65
N LEU A 265 -13.02 -19.33 -3.42
CA LEU A 265 -12.89 -19.38 -4.88
C LEU A 265 -11.50 -18.94 -5.38
N GLY A 266 -10.63 -18.49 -4.48
CA GLY A 266 -9.27 -18.08 -4.82
C GLY A 266 -8.39 -17.86 -3.61
N ALA A 267 -7.11 -17.68 -3.89
CA ALA A 267 -6.06 -17.39 -2.92
C ALA A 267 -5.69 -15.91 -2.95
N SER A 268 -4.96 -15.46 -1.92
CA SER A 268 -4.34 -14.13 -1.89
C SER A 268 -5.31 -12.97 -2.17
N ALA A 269 -6.55 -13.06 -1.67
CA ALA A 269 -7.59 -12.08 -1.97
C ALA A 269 -7.54 -10.86 -1.05
N VAL A 270 -7.76 -9.68 -1.64
CA VAL A 270 -7.95 -8.42 -0.94
C VAL A 270 -9.23 -7.76 -1.45
N ILE A 271 -10.12 -7.43 -0.50
CA ILE A 271 -11.48 -6.96 -0.78
C ILE A 271 -11.74 -5.70 0.05
N VAL A 272 -12.03 -4.61 -0.66
CA VAL A 272 -12.16 -3.28 -0.07
C VAL A 272 -13.35 -2.53 -0.61
N GLY A 273 -13.79 -1.50 0.09
CA GLY A 273 -14.92 -0.66 -0.29
C GLY A 273 -16.01 -0.68 0.77
N ASP A 274 -17.24 -0.41 0.35
CA ASP A 274 -18.41 -0.28 1.22
C ASP A 274 -19.60 -1.09 0.68
N ARG A 275 -20.77 -0.92 1.32
CA ARG A 275 -21.99 -1.64 0.95
C ARG A 275 -22.53 -1.27 -0.44
N ARG A 276 -21.93 -0.31 -1.15
CA ARG A 276 -22.34 0.13 -2.49
C ARG A 276 -21.29 -0.18 -3.56
N THR A 277 -20.01 -0.18 -3.20
CA THR A 277 -18.93 -0.40 -4.15
C THR A 277 -17.83 -1.21 -3.51
N LEU A 278 -17.53 -2.38 -4.09
CA LEU A 278 -16.38 -3.20 -3.72
C LEU A 278 -15.34 -3.20 -4.81
N LYS A 279 -14.08 -3.10 -4.42
CA LYS A 279 -12.93 -3.41 -5.25
C LYS A 279 -12.38 -4.74 -4.78
N VAL A 280 -12.19 -5.66 -5.73
CA VAL A 280 -11.75 -7.02 -5.46
C VAL A 280 -10.49 -7.28 -6.27
N HIS A 281 -9.50 -7.83 -5.60
CA HIS A 281 -8.35 -8.48 -6.20
C HIS A 281 -8.27 -9.90 -5.64
N VAL A 282 -8.14 -10.90 -6.50
CA VAL A 282 -8.03 -12.31 -6.11
C VAL A 282 -7.26 -13.10 -7.15
N HIS A 283 -6.44 -14.03 -6.68
CA HIS A 283 -5.74 -15.00 -7.51
C HIS A 283 -6.54 -16.30 -7.59
N THR A 284 -6.84 -16.78 -8.79
CA THR A 284 -7.67 -17.97 -8.99
C THR A 284 -7.39 -18.65 -10.33
N GLU A 285 -7.41 -19.98 -10.36
CA GLU A 285 -7.37 -20.76 -11.60
C GLU A 285 -8.63 -20.61 -12.46
N ARG A 286 -9.75 -20.15 -11.86
CA ARG A 286 -11.07 -20.11 -12.50
C ARG A 286 -11.71 -18.72 -12.36
N PRO A 287 -11.20 -17.69 -13.08
CA PRO A 287 -11.71 -16.31 -12.99
C PRO A 287 -13.21 -16.21 -13.27
N GLY A 288 -13.75 -17.06 -14.15
CA GLY A 288 -15.19 -17.12 -14.44
C GLY A 288 -16.04 -17.40 -13.21
N LEU A 289 -15.62 -18.34 -12.33
CA LEU A 289 -16.38 -18.68 -11.12
C LEU A 289 -16.39 -17.53 -10.10
N VAL A 290 -15.28 -16.80 -9.99
CA VAL A 290 -15.20 -15.61 -9.13
C VAL A 290 -16.14 -14.51 -9.63
N LEU A 291 -16.15 -14.26 -10.94
CA LEU A 291 -17.02 -13.25 -11.54
C LEU A 291 -18.51 -13.64 -11.43
N GLU A 292 -18.84 -14.90 -11.73
CA GLU A 292 -20.20 -15.43 -11.59
C GLU A 292 -20.68 -15.35 -10.13
N ALA A 293 -19.82 -15.68 -9.16
CA ALA A 293 -20.16 -15.53 -7.75
C ALA A 293 -20.37 -14.06 -7.37
N ALA A 294 -19.52 -13.15 -7.85
CA ALA A 294 -19.64 -11.72 -7.54
C ALA A 294 -20.95 -11.11 -8.05
N LEU A 295 -21.40 -11.51 -9.25
CA LEU A 295 -22.67 -11.06 -9.85
C LEU A 295 -23.90 -11.40 -8.99
N THR A 296 -23.81 -12.36 -8.07
CA THR A 296 -24.93 -12.67 -7.16
C THR A 296 -25.13 -11.61 -6.06
N PHE A 297 -24.19 -10.68 -5.91
CA PHE A 297 -24.19 -9.64 -4.88
C PHE A 297 -24.39 -8.21 -5.44
N GLY A 298 -24.38 -8.01 -6.77
CA GLY A 298 -24.49 -6.70 -7.42
C GLY A 298 -24.21 -6.72 -8.91
#